data_AF-A0A9E5XAY3-F1
#
_entry.id   AF-A0A9E5XAY3-F1
#
_cell.length_a   1.000
_cell.length_b   1.000
_cell.length_c   1.000
_cell.angle_alpha   90.00
_cell.angle_beta   90.00
_cell.angle_gamma   90.00
#
_symmetry.space_group_name_H-M   'P 1'
#
loop_
_entity.id
_entity.type
_entity.pdbx_description
1 polymer ?
#
loop_
_entity_poly.entity_id
_entity_poly.type
_entity_poly.pdbx_seq_one_letter_code
_entity_poly.pdbx_strand_id
1 'polypeptide(L)'
;MARRGAQAMAKRARERARQERQEAKRVRRQSASADAADPTDAPDEAGLMEEFRVLSERYAAGALAEDLYAKERHRIFVELGIESE
;
A
#
# COMPACT_ATOMS: atom_id res chain seq x y z
N MET A 1 19.54 -35.73 -9.77
CA MET A 1 18.31 -34.91 -9.83
C MET A 1 18.49 -33.59 -9.04
N ALA A 2 19.24 -32.60 -9.57
CA ALA A 2 19.58 -31.38 -8.79
C ALA A 2 19.32 -30.04 -9.52
N ARG A 3 18.76 -30.05 -10.75
CA ARG A 3 18.61 -28.83 -11.58
C ARG A 3 17.29 -28.06 -11.38
N ARG A 4 16.33 -28.62 -10.61
CA ARG A 4 14.98 -28.03 -10.43
C ARG A 4 14.85 -27.16 -9.17
N GLY A 5 15.65 -27.43 -8.12
CA GLY A 5 15.70 -26.62 -6.90
C GLY A 5 16.43 -25.27 -7.06
N ALA A 6 17.49 -25.24 -7.87
CA ALA A 6 18.26 -24.01 -8.12
C ALA A 6 17.43 -22.91 -8.82
N GLN A 7 16.53 -23.30 -9.73
CA GLN A 7 15.66 -22.35 -10.45
C GLN A 7 14.56 -21.77 -9.54
N ALA A 8 14.04 -22.56 -8.59
CA ALA A 8 13.05 -22.10 -7.62
C ALA A 8 13.63 -21.08 -6.62
N MET A 9 14.88 -21.27 -6.18
CA MET A 9 15.58 -20.32 -5.30
C MET A 9 15.91 -19.00 -6.01
N ALA A 10 16.28 -19.05 -7.29
CA ALA A 10 16.52 -17.84 -8.09
C ALA A 10 15.26 -17.00 -8.31
N LYS A 11 14.09 -17.63 -8.46
CA LYS A 11 12.80 -16.92 -8.56
C LYS A 11 12.44 -16.22 -7.24
N ARG A 12 12.60 -16.91 -6.11
CA ARG A 12 12.39 -16.33 -4.77
C ARG A 12 13.33 -15.17 -4.48
N ALA A 13 14.60 -15.24 -4.89
CA ALA A 13 15.57 -14.17 -4.70
C ALA A 13 15.17 -12.89 -5.47
N ARG A 14 14.65 -13.04 -6.69
CA ARG A 14 14.16 -11.91 -7.50
C ARG A 14 12.90 -11.26 -6.93
N GLU A 15 12.01 -12.05 -6.34
CA GLU A 15 10.81 -11.52 -5.68
C GLU A 15 11.16 -10.76 -4.39
N ARG A 16 12.10 -11.27 -3.57
CA ARG A 16 12.59 -10.54 -2.38
C ARG A 16 13.28 -9.23 -2.75
N ALA A 17 14.13 -9.22 -3.77
CA ALA A 17 14.81 -8.00 -4.23
C ALA A 17 13.82 -6.94 -4.76
N ARG A 18 12.65 -7.35 -5.28
CA ARG A 18 11.59 -6.42 -5.68
C ARG A 18 10.80 -5.89 -4.48
N GLN A 19 10.60 -6.70 -3.44
CA GLN A 19 9.95 -6.28 -2.20
C GLN A 19 10.83 -5.30 -1.42
N GLU A 20 12.12 -5.62 -1.23
CA GLU A 20 13.08 -4.75 -0.51
C GLU A 20 13.25 -3.39 -1.19
N ARG A 21 13.25 -3.33 -2.53
CA ARG A 21 13.30 -2.04 -3.26
C ARG A 21 12.04 -1.20 -3.07
N GLN A 22 10.88 -1.83 -2.92
CA GLN A 22 9.61 -1.13 -2.69
C GLN A 22 9.53 -0.63 -1.26
N GLU A 23 9.96 -1.44 -0.28
CA GLU A 23 10.08 -1.02 1.11
C GLU A 23 11.09 0.13 1.27
N ALA A 24 12.27 0.05 0.67
CA ALA A 24 13.26 1.13 0.74
C ALA A 24 12.73 2.44 0.13
N LYS A 25 11.92 2.37 -0.93
CA LYS A 25 11.29 3.54 -1.54
C LYS A 25 10.15 4.10 -0.67
N ARG A 26 9.42 3.25 0.05
CA ARG A 26 8.39 3.64 1.03
C ARG A 26 9.00 4.33 2.25
N VAL A 27 10.06 3.76 2.82
CA VAL A 27 10.80 4.37 3.94
C VAL A 27 11.32 5.75 3.57
N ARG A 28 11.85 5.93 2.35
CA ARG A 28 12.36 7.22 1.89
C ARG A 28 11.27 8.29 1.67
N ARG A 29 10.04 7.87 1.36
CA ARG A 29 8.89 8.79 1.25
C ARG A 29 8.37 9.19 2.63
N GLN A 30 8.22 8.22 3.55
CA GLN A 30 7.84 8.50 4.94
C GLN A 30 8.84 9.44 5.64
N SER A 31 10.14 9.25 5.41
CA SER A 31 11.16 10.14 5.96
C SER A 31 11.13 11.56 5.36
N ALA A 32 10.65 11.72 4.12
CA ALA A 32 10.51 13.03 3.49
C ALA A 32 9.22 13.75 3.90
N SER A 33 8.15 13.00 4.21
CA SER A 33 6.91 13.56 4.77
C SER A 33 7.07 14.00 6.23
N ALA A 34 7.98 13.38 6.99
CA ALA A 34 8.25 13.74 8.39
C ALA A 34 8.98 15.10 8.56
N ASP A 35 9.68 15.58 7.53
CA ASP A 35 10.45 16.84 7.59
C ASP A 35 9.63 18.07 7.13
N ALA A 36 8.37 17.88 6.72
CA ALA A 36 7.55 18.91 6.08
C ALA A 36 6.15 19.13 6.72
N ALA A 37 5.91 18.66 7.94
CA ALA A 37 4.61 18.81 8.59
C ALA A 37 4.60 19.96 9.61
N ASP A 38 4.18 21.14 9.15
CA ASP A 38 3.50 22.14 9.97
C ASP A 38 2.15 21.53 10.44
N PRO A 39 1.87 21.41 11.75
CA PRO A 39 0.84 20.51 12.29
C PRO A 39 -0.57 21.12 12.30
N THR A 40 -0.97 21.87 11.27
CA THR A 40 -2.31 22.48 11.22
C THR A 40 -3.29 21.69 10.33
N ASP A 41 -3.92 20.69 10.95
CA ASP A 41 -5.33 20.29 10.73
C ASP A 41 -5.77 19.84 9.31
N ALA A 42 -4.83 19.45 8.44
CA ALA A 42 -5.15 18.80 7.18
C ALA A 42 -5.08 17.27 7.35
N PRO A 43 -6.10 16.50 6.89
CA PRO A 43 -5.99 15.04 6.85
C PRO A 43 -4.76 14.63 6.06
N ASP A 44 -4.08 13.56 6.47
CA ASP A 44 -2.93 13.00 5.75
C ASP A 44 -3.40 12.37 4.42
N GLU A 45 -3.67 13.24 3.44
CA GLU A 45 -4.17 12.89 2.12
C GLU A 45 -3.26 11.86 1.45
N ALA A 46 -1.94 12.01 1.62
CA ALA A 46 -0.96 11.09 1.06
C ALA A 46 -1.04 9.69 1.69
N GLY A 47 -1.25 9.62 3.01
CA GLY A 47 -1.50 8.37 3.73
C GLY A 47 -2.80 7.70 3.26
N LEU A 48 -3.89 8.45 3.23
CA LEU A 48 -5.22 7.97 2.83
C LEU A 48 -5.26 7.47 1.38
N MET A 49 -4.57 8.15 0.47
CA MET A 49 -4.45 7.72 -0.93
C MET A 49 -3.64 6.42 -1.09
N GLU A 50 -2.61 6.19 -0.28
CA GLU A 50 -1.88 4.92 -0.27
C GLU A 50 -2.73 3.79 0.35
N GLU A 51 -3.52 4.08 1.39
CA GLU A 51 -4.49 3.14 1.96
C GLU A 51 -5.53 2.71 0.91
N PHE A 52 -6.11 3.66 0.18
CA PHE A 52 -7.05 3.38 -0.90
C PHE A 52 -6.43 2.52 -2.00
N ARG A 53 -5.17 2.80 -2.36
CA ARG A 53 -4.43 2.00 -3.34
C ARG A 53 -4.29 0.55 -2.87
N VAL A 54 -3.82 0.32 -1.64
CA VAL A 54 -3.64 -1.03 -1.09
C VAL A 54 -4.98 -1.76 -1.00
N LEU A 55 -6.03 -1.06 -0.57
CA LEU A 55 -7.39 -1.59 -0.51
C LEU A 55 -7.87 -2.06 -1.89
N SER A 56 -7.65 -1.25 -2.93
CA SER A 56 -8.01 -1.57 -4.31
C SER A 56 -7.20 -2.72 -4.89
N GLU A 57 -5.90 -2.79 -4.59
CA GLU A 57 -5.04 -3.93 -4.98
C GLU A 57 -5.53 -5.24 -4.34
N ARG A 58 -5.94 -5.20 -3.06
CA ARG A 58 -6.49 -6.38 -2.36
C ARG A 58 -7.84 -6.82 -2.90
N TYR A 59 -8.72 -5.89 -3.23
CA TYR A 59 -10.00 -6.20 -3.86
C TYR A 59 -9.82 -6.77 -5.28
N ALA A 60 -8.96 -6.18 -6.09
CA ALA A 60 -8.62 -6.68 -7.43
C ALA A 60 -7.98 -8.09 -7.40
N ALA A 61 -7.24 -8.41 -6.32
CA ALA A 61 -6.70 -9.75 -6.09
C ALA A 61 -7.75 -10.76 -5.59
N GLY A 62 -9.01 -10.36 -5.37
CA GLY A 62 -10.06 -11.20 -4.80
C GLY A 62 -9.81 -11.57 -3.33
N ALA A 63 -8.88 -10.89 -2.65
CA ALA A 63 -8.51 -11.14 -1.26
C ALA A 63 -9.38 -10.36 -0.26
N LEU A 64 -10.39 -9.65 -0.76
CA LEU A 64 -11.29 -8.81 0.01
C LEU A 64 -12.72 -8.97 -0.53
N ALA A 65 -13.69 -9.13 0.37
CA ALA A 65 -15.11 -9.15 -0.01
C ALA A 65 -15.57 -7.74 -0.43
N GLU A 66 -16.55 -7.68 -1.32
CA GLU A 66 -17.09 -6.41 -1.85
C GLU A 66 -17.67 -5.52 -0.75
N ASP A 67 -18.42 -6.09 0.19
CA ASP A 67 -18.99 -5.34 1.31
C ASP A 67 -17.91 -4.66 2.18
N LEU A 68 -16.80 -5.36 2.40
CA LEU A 68 -15.66 -4.84 3.15
C LEU A 68 -14.92 -3.75 2.35
N TYR A 69 -14.78 -3.94 1.03
CA TYR A 69 -14.17 -2.97 0.14
C TYR A 69 -14.96 -1.65 0.14
N ALA A 70 -16.28 -1.74 -0.02
CA ALA A 70 -17.17 -0.58 -0.04
C ALA A 70 -17.11 0.21 1.27
N LYS A 71 -17.12 -0.49 2.42
CA LYS A 71 -17.04 0.14 3.74
C LYS A 71 -15.72 0.88 3.96
N GLU A 72 -14.59 0.23 3.69
CA GLU A 72 -13.27 0.85 3.88
C GLU A 72 -13.01 1.98 2.88
N ARG A 73 -13.49 1.84 1.63
CA ARG A 73 -13.41 2.91 0.63
C ARG A 73 -14.18 4.14 1.08
N HIS A 74 -15.42 3.96 1.55
CA HIS A 74 -16.27 5.04 2.02
C HIS A 74 -15.61 5.77 3.20
N ARG A 75 -15.08 5.03 4.17
CA ARG A 75 -14.30 5.61 5.28
C ARG A 75 -13.17 6.51 4.78
N ILE A 76 -12.34 6.01 3.85
CA ILE A 76 -11.22 6.79 3.31
C ILE A 76 -11.72 8.05 2.60
N PHE A 77 -12.83 7.96 1.88
CA PHE A 77 -13.39 9.10 1.14
C PHE A 77 -14.03 10.15 2.04
N VAL A 78 -14.62 9.74 3.17
CA VAL A 78 -15.07 10.64 4.24
C VAL A 78 -13.87 11.33 4.89
N GLU A 79 -12.82 10.59 5.23
CA GLU A 79 -11.59 11.15 5.82
C GLU A 79 -10.86 12.11 4.85
N LEU A 80 -10.99 11.89 3.53
CA LEU A 80 -10.54 12.81 2.48
C LEU A 80 -11.49 13.99 2.23
N GLY A 81 -12.69 14.01 2.82
CA GLY A 81 -13.71 15.03 2.58
C GLY A 81 -14.34 14.98 1.18
N ILE A 82 -14.21 13.86 0.47
CA ILE A 82 -14.80 13.62 -0.87
C ILE A 82 -16.26 13.18 -0.73
N GLU A 83 -16.55 12.36 0.27
CA GLU A 83 -17.89 11.90 0.60
C GLU A 83 -18.33 12.45 1.97
N SER A 84 -19.63 12.56 2.18
CA SER A 84 -20.22 12.90 3.48
C SER A 84 -20.66 11.63 4.19
N GLU A 85 -20.60 11.63 5.53
CA GLU A 85 -21.05 10.54 6.41
C GLU A 85 -22.52 10.13 6.22
#